data_AF-A0A820JE53-F1
#
_entry.id   AF-A0A820JE53-F1
#
_cell.length_a   1.000
_cell.length_b   1.000
_cell.length_c   1.000
_cell.angle_alpha   90.00
_cell.angle_beta   90.00
_cell.angle_gamma   90.00
#
_symmetry.space_group_name_H-M   'P 1'
#
loop_
_entity.id
_entity.type
_entity.pdbx_description
1 polymer ?
#
loop_
_entity_poly.entity_id
_entity_poly.type
_entity_poly.pdbx_seq_one_letter_code
_entity_poly.pdbx_strand_id
1 'polypeptide(L)'
;SLEILNPNIQLSSQIKNQTQTNLENLIIKNLAPQVETTVSSNDDKWKALLNKQPIVIDADTFKGLLECKVYFTHDAVSVDCDITLQVALKNGFPLPIEFDQLLVYFNLKEYDDLANVTDVEKLKFSPNEQRILTFNFTPRGDHVQRTLEITSVSLIYGKINQTHIDFQWRTSLQPNPSFQQGPLTPKWQIKAGHILWENLPIRRKTNVIMRAAEVQLTVEHQLPVLLYESYSIKIHIKNCE
;
A
#
# COMPACT_ATOMS: atom_id res chain seq x y z
N SER A 1 9.81 6.48 -23.65
CA SER A 1 9.23 6.87 -22.35
C SER A 1 8.09 5.92 -22.02
N LEU A 2 8.00 5.39 -20.79
CA LEU A 2 6.88 4.57 -20.32
C LEU A 2 5.53 5.31 -20.39
N GLU A 3 5.56 6.64 -20.40
CA GLU A 3 4.39 7.50 -20.53
C GLU A 3 3.55 7.18 -21.77
N ILE A 4 4.15 6.68 -22.85
CA ILE A 4 3.46 6.28 -24.09
C ILE A 4 2.35 5.25 -23.84
N LEU A 5 2.52 4.40 -22.83
CA LEU A 5 1.54 3.40 -22.44
C LEU A 5 0.34 3.99 -21.70
N ASN A 6 0.43 5.24 -21.25
CA ASN A 6 -0.65 5.89 -20.52
C ASN A 6 -1.93 5.91 -21.37
N PRO A 7 -3.08 5.47 -20.81
CA PRO A 7 -4.35 5.44 -21.53
C PRO A 7 -4.76 6.81 -22.08
N ASN A 8 -4.37 7.91 -21.40
CA ASN A 8 -4.73 9.28 -21.78
C ASN A 8 -4.02 9.80 -23.03
N ILE A 9 -2.93 9.15 -23.47
CA ILE A 9 -2.21 9.56 -24.69
C ILE A 9 -2.92 9.00 -25.91
N GLN A 10 -3.26 9.86 -26.87
CA GLN A 10 -3.89 9.46 -28.14
C GLN A 10 -2.86 8.87 -29.10
N LEU A 11 -2.54 7.59 -28.90
CA LEU A 11 -1.73 6.76 -29.79
C LEU A 11 -2.55 5.53 -30.19
N SER A 12 -2.21 4.93 -31.34
CA SER A 12 -2.89 3.72 -31.80
C SER A 12 -2.70 2.58 -30.79
N SER A 13 -3.74 1.76 -30.62
CA SER A 13 -3.68 0.58 -29.76
C SER A 13 -2.55 -0.38 -30.17
N GLN A 14 -2.28 -0.47 -31.47
CA GLN A 14 -1.19 -1.29 -32.01
C GLN A 14 0.18 -0.84 -31.49
N ILE A 15 0.48 0.47 -31.48
CA ILE A 15 1.75 1.00 -30.96
C ILE A 15 1.87 0.76 -29.46
N LYS A 16 0.79 0.98 -28.71
CA LYS A 16 0.76 0.76 -27.26
C LYS A 16 0.98 -0.71 -26.90
N ASN A 17 0.29 -1.62 -27.59
CA ASN A 17 0.42 -3.06 -27.41
C ASN A 17 1.83 -3.54 -27.77
N GLN A 18 2.39 -3.06 -28.89
CA GLN A 18 3.76 -3.39 -29.28
C GLN A 18 4.78 -2.89 -28.25
N THR A 19 4.58 -1.68 -27.73
CA THR A 19 5.47 -1.09 -26.71
C THR A 19 5.44 -1.90 -25.42
N GLN A 20 4.26 -2.33 -24.94
CA GLN A 20 4.16 -3.17 -23.75
C GLN A 20 4.76 -4.57 -23.98
N THR A 21 4.50 -5.17 -25.14
CA THR A 21 5.07 -6.48 -25.50
C THR A 21 6.60 -6.43 -25.55
N ASN A 22 7.15 -5.36 -26.11
CA ASN A 22 8.60 -5.13 -26.14
C ASN A 22 9.18 -4.95 -24.74
N LEU A 23 8.47 -4.27 -23.83
CA LEU A 23 8.87 -4.15 -22.43
C LEU A 23 8.87 -5.50 -21.71
N GLU A 24 7.84 -6.31 -21.92
CA GLU A 24 7.76 -7.67 -21.37
C GLU A 24 8.89 -8.55 -21.89
N ASN A 25 9.16 -8.51 -23.20
CA ASN A 25 10.24 -9.25 -23.82
C ASN A 25 11.60 -8.84 -23.26
N LEU A 26 11.81 -7.55 -23.01
CA LEU A 26 13.06 -7.01 -22.51
C LEU A 26 13.29 -7.34 -21.02
N ILE A 27 12.27 -7.17 -20.17
CA ILE A 27 12.40 -7.33 -18.71
C ILE A 27 12.21 -8.79 -18.27
N ILE A 28 11.21 -9.48 -18.81
CA ILE A 28 10.87 -10.85 -18.37
C ILE A 28 11.64 -11.89 -19.18
N LYS A 29 11.71 -11.72 -20.51
CA LYS A 29 12.27 -12.74 -21.41
C LYS A 29 13.73 -12.50 -21.78
N ASN A 30 14.30 -11.34 -21.43
CA ASN A 30 15.65 -10.92 -21.81
C ASN A 30 15.91 -11.07 -23.33
N LEU A 31 14.89 -10.70 -24.12
CA LEU A 31 14.89 -10.71 -25.58
C LEU A 31 14.97 -9.28 -26.11
N ALA A 32 15.61 -9.11 -27.26
CA ALA A 32 15.62 -7.82 -27.93
C ALA A 32 14.19 -7.39 -28.32
N PRO A 33 13.87 -6.09 -28.23
CA PRO A 33 12.57 -5.58 -28.66
C PRO A 33 12.38 -5.80 -30.17
N GLN A 34 11.18 -6.21 -30.56
CA GLN A 34 10.81 -6.34 -31.96
C GLN A 34 10.44 -4.95 -32.50
N VAL A 35 11.29 -4.41 -33.35
CA VAL A 35 11.07 -3.15 -34.07
C VAL A 35 10.85 -3.50 -35.53
N GLU A 36 9.85 -2.89 -36.18
CA GLU A 36 9.52 -3.13 -37.60
C GLU A 36 10.64 -2.68 -38.58
N THR A 37 11.71 -2.06 -38.08
CA THR A 37 12.84 -1.60 -38.88
C THR A 37 13.89 -2.69 -39.05
N THR A 38 14.46 -2.77 -40.27
CA THR A 38 15.43 -3.75 -40.76
C THR A 38 16.81 -3.73 -40.07
N VAL A 39 16.91 -3.14 -38.88
CA VAL A 39 18.15 -3.13 -38.11
C VAL A 39 18.35 -4.51 -37.50
N SER A 40 19.31 -5.25 -38.02
CA SER A 40 19.72 -6.55 -37.50
C SER A 40 19.86 -6.48 -35.98
N SER A 41 19.08 -7.31 -35.28
CA SER A 41 19.02 -7.29 -33.83
C SER A 41 20.39 -7.66 -33.26
N ASN A 42 21.08 -6.68 -32.68
CA ASN A 42 22.29 -6.94 -31.90
C ASN A 42 21.84 -7.40 -30.51
N ASP A 43 21.30 -8.62 -30.43
CA ASP A 43 20.81 -9.24 -29.21
C ASP A 43 21.86 -9.21 -28.10
N ASP A 44 23.14 -9.37 -28.46
CA ASP A 44 24.26 -9.35 -27.54
C ASP A 44 24.48 -7.97 -26.91
N LYS A 45 24.23 -6.88 -27.66
CA LYS A 45 24.33 -5.52 -27.11
C LYS A 45 23.18 -5.21 -26.16
N TRP A 46 21.97 -5.70 -26.45
CA TRP A 46 20.83 -5.54 -25.54
C TRP A 46 21.03 -6.31 -24.23
N LYS A 47 21.51 -7.56 -24.33
CA LYS A 47 21.87 -8.36 -23.15
C LYS A 47 23.00 -7.72 -22.34
N ALA A 48 23.96 -7.08 -23.00
CA ALA A 48 25.03 -6.34 -22.33
C ALA A 48 24.56 -5.04 -21.66
N LEU A 49 23.46 -4.43 -22.11
CA LEU A 49 22.87 -3.25 -21.47
C LEU A 49 22.00 -3.62 -20.25
N LEU A 50 21.40 -4.81 -20.26
CA LEU A 50 20.65 -5.37 -19.14
C LEU A 50 21.61 -5.92 -18.07
N ASN A 51 22.23 -5.01 -17.32
CA ASN A 51 23.26 -5.29 -16.32
C ASN A 51 22.74 -5.92 -15.01
N LYS A 52 21.59 -6.59 -15.03
CA LYS A 52 20.91 -7.19 -13.86
C LYS A 52 20.66 -6.22 -12.70
N GLN A 53 20.74 -4.92 -12.94
CA GLN A 53 20.47 -3.91 -11.92
C GLN A 53 18.99 -3.52 -11.90
N PRO A 54 18.46 -3.13 -10.73
CA PRO A 54 17.12 -2.57 -10.61
C PRO A 54 17.03 -1.23 -11.32
N ILE A 55 15.96 -1.04 -12.10
CA ILE A 55 15.57 0.26 -12.65
C ILE A 55 14.50 0.84 -11.73
N VAL A 56 14.90 1.76 -10.87
CA VAL A 56 13.97 2.41 -9.92
C VAL A 56 13.30 3.59 -10.60
N ILE A 57 11.96 3.60 -10.57
CA ILE A 57 11.13 4.62 -11.21
C ILE A 57 10.25 5.26 -10.15
N ASP A 58 10.26 6.59 -10.10
CA ASP A 58 9.29 7.34 -9.31
C ASP A 58 7.90 7.24 -9.97
N ALA A 59 7.06 6.39 -9.40
CA ALA A 59 5.76 6.06 -9.96
C ALA A 59 4.77 7.24 -9.93
N ASP A 60 5.01 8.28 -9.11
CA ASP A 60 4.17 9.49 -9.12
C ASP A 60 4.26 10.27 -10.44
N THR A 61 5.33 10.08 -11.21
CA THR A 61 5.51 10.73 -12.51
C THR A 61 4.63 10.12 -13.61
N PHE A 62 4.10 8.91 -13.41
CA PHE A 62 3.32 8.15 -14.41
C PHE A 62 1.83 8.05 -14.07
N LYS A 63 1.21 9.15 -13.64
CA LYS A 63 -0.22 9.18 -13.28
C LYS A 63 -1.10 8.66 -14.42
N GLY A 64 -1.96 7.69 -14.10
CA GLY A 64 -2.91 7.07 -15.03
C GLY A 64 -2.40 5.80 -15.72
N LEU A 65 -1.08 5.54 -15.75
CA LEU A 65 -0.54 4.25 -16.19
C LEU A 65 -0.55 3.23 -15.04
N LEU A 66 -0.13 3.66 -13.86
CA LEU A 66 -0.12 2.83 -12.66
C LEU A 66 -0.34 3.74 -11.47
N GLU A 67 -1.37 3.47 -10.69
CA GLU A 67 -1.70 4.28 -9.51
C GLU A 67 -1.75 3.40 -8.27
N CYS A 68 -1.23 3.92 -7.16
CA CYS A 68 -1.25 3.27 -5.86
C CYS A 68 -1.79 4.22 -4.80
N LYS A 69 -2.74 3.75 -4.01
CA LYS A 69 -3.21 4.42 -2.79
C LYS A 69 -3.05 3.47 -1.62
N VAL A 70 -2.38 3.91 -0.57
CA VAL A 70 -2.14 3.11 0.63
C VAL A 70 -2.65 3.85 1.86
N TYR A 71 -3.39 3.14 2.71
CA TYR A 71 -3.97 3.74 3.90
C TYR A 71 -4.25 2.73 5.02
N PHE A 72 -4.17 3.21 6.26
CA PHE A 72 -4.70 2.54 7.43
C PHE A 72 -6.22 2.75 7.53
N THR A 73 -6.93 1.74 7.98
CA THR A 73 -8.40 1.82 8.18
C THR A 73 -8.80 2.61 9.43
N HIS A 74 -7.88 2.78 10.38
CA HIS A 74 -8.11 3.51 11.64
C HIS A 74 -6.97 4.51 11.94
N ASP A 75 -7.30 5.65 12.55
CA ASP A 75 -6.34 6.67 12.99
C ASP A 75 -5.56 6.26 14.25
N ALA A 76 -6.16 5.42 15.07
CA ALA A 76 -5.54 4.83 16.25
C ALA A 76 -6.04 3.39 16.42
N VAL A 77 -5.14 2.50 16.84
CA VAL A 77 -5.42 1.09 17.08
C VAL A 77 -4.80 0.70 18.42
N SER A 78 -5.53 -0.08 19.20
CA SER A 78 -5.00 -0.56 20.46
C SER A 78 -3.92 -1.62 20.27
N VAL A 79 -3.03 -1.76 21.26
CA VAL A 79 -1.88 -2.67 21.20
C VAL A 79 -2.25 -4.15 21.01
N ASP A 80 -3.45 -4.53 21.42
CA ASP A 80 -4.03 -5.87 21.36
C ASP A 80 -5.00 -6.06 20.18
N CYS A 81 -5.21 -5.01 19.38
CA CYS A 81 -6.07 -5.04 18.19
C CYS A 81 -5.25 -5.09 16.92
N ASP A 82 -5.76 -5.77 15.90
CA ASP A 82 -5.12 -5.80 14.58
C ASP A 82 -5.18 -4.43 13.89
N ILE A 83 -4.03 -4.01 13.37
CA ILE A 83 -3.92 -2.93 12.41
C ILE A 83 -4.29 -3.49 11.04
N THR A 84 -5.28 -2.87 10.40
CA THR A 84 -5.61 -3.15 9.00
C THR A 84 -5.05 -2.07 8.08
N LEU A 85 -4.17 -2.49 7.19
CA LEU A 85 -3.59 -1.70 6.10
C LEU A 85 -4.21 -2.14 4.77
N GLN A 86 -4.56 -1.17 3.92
CA GLN A 86 -5.04 -1.45 2.57
C GLN A 86 -4.16 -0.77 1.53
N VAL A 87 -3.77 -1.53 0.50
CA VAL A 87 -3.06 -1.05 -0.69
C VAL A 87 -3.98 -1.24 -1.88
N ALA A 88 -4.49 -0.14 -2.41
CA ALA A 88 -5.27 -0.10 -3.63
C ALA A 88 -4.35 0.17 -4.82
N LEU A 89 -4.40 -0.70 -5.82
CA LEU A 89 -3.65 -0.60 -7.07
C LEU A 89 -4.62 -0.46 -8.23
N LYS A 90 -4.27 0.39 -9.20
CA LYS A 90 -5.02 0.56 -10.46
C LYS A 90 -4.06 0.41 -11.62
N ASN A 91 -4.36 -0.56 -12.47
CA ASN A 91 -3.60 -0.87 -13.67
C ASN A 91 -4.12 -0.09 -14.87
N GLY A 92 -3.32 0.77 -15.47
CA GLY A 92 -3.63 1.49 -16.71
C GLY A 92 -2.94 0.91 -17.95
N PHE A 93 -2.23 -0.21 -17.84
CA PHE A 93 -1.58 -0.84 -18.99
C PHE A 93 -2.61 -1.38 -20.00
N PRO A 94 -2.33 -1.29 -21.32
CA PRO A 94 -3.26 -1.72 -22.37
C PRO A 94 -3.44 -3.25 -22.47
N LEU A 95 -2.43 -4.03 -22.08
CA LEU A 95 -2.49 -5.49 -21.99
C LEU A 95 -2.37 -5.93 -20.52
N PRO A 96 -2.80 -7.18 -20.18
CA PRO A 96 -2.60 -7.73 -18.85
C PRO A 96 -1.13 -7.63 -18.42
N ILE A 97 -0.91 -7.35 -17.14
CA ILE A 97 0.43 -7.22 -16.56
C ILE A 97 0.50 -8.00 -15.26
N GLU A 98 1.68 -8.56 -14.99
CA GLU A 98 1.96 -9.40 -13.84
C GLU A 98 3.18 -8.82 -13.13
N PHE A 99 3.05 -8.58 -11.83
CA PHE A 99 4.15 -8.09 -10.99
C PHE A 99 4.65 -9.21 -10.08
N ASP A 100 5.96 -9.26 -9.85
CA ASP A 100 6.61 -10.30 -9.07
C ASP A 100 6.43 -10.06 -7.56
N GLN A 101 6.43 -8.79 -7.13
CA GLN A 101 6.43 -8.46 -5.72
C GLN A 101 5.87 -7.07 -5.41
N LEU A 102 5.11 -6.97 -4.32
CA LEU A 102 4.70 -5.71 -3.68
C LEU A 102 5.35 -5.64 -2.29
N LEU A 103 5.91 -4.47 -1.97
CA LEU A 103 6.54 -4.16 -0.68
C LEU A 103 5.99 -2.85 -0.14
N VAL A 104 5.60 -2.83 1.13
CA VAL A 104 5.26 -1.60 1.85
C VAL A 104 6.31 -1.37 2.93
N TYR A 105 6.90 -0.19 2.94
CA TYR A 105 7.89 0.22 3.91
C TYR A 105 7.29 1.16 4.95
N PHE A 106 7.73 1.00 6.19
CA PHE A 106 7.29 1.80 7.32
C PHE A 106 8.45 2.58 7.94
N ASN A 107 8.13 3.52 8.82
CA ASN A 107 9.12 4.20 9.67
C ASN A 107 9.74 3.23 10.69
N LEU A 108 8.98 2.22 11.11
CA LEU A 108 9.40 1.12 11.97
C LEU A 108 9.65 -0.12 11.09
N LYS A 109 10.92 -0.39 10.76
CA LYS A 109 11.32 -1.43 9.77
C LYS A 109 10.84 -2.85 10.08
N GLU A 110 10.56 -3.12 11.35
CA GLU A 110 10.05 -4.42 11.81
C GLU A 110 8.69 -4.78 11.20
N TYR A 111 7.95 -3.79 10.68
CA TYR A 111 6.67 -4.00 10.02
C TYR A 111 6.80 -4.23 8.51
N ASP A 112 7.97 -3.98 7.90
CA ASP A 112 8.17 -4.09 6.44
C ASP A 112 7.85 -5.51 5.94
N ASP A 113 8.22 -6.53 6.71
CA ASP A 113 7.98 -7.93 6.38
C ASP A 113 6.51 -8.37 6.53
N LEU A 114 5.68 -7.57 7.21
CA LEU A 114 4.26 -7.87 7.46
C LEU A 114 3.34 -7.40 6.33
N ALA A 115 3.85 -6.51 5.46
CA ALA A 115 3.10 -5.96 4.34
C ALA A 115 3.85 -6.16 3.01
N ASN A 116 4.10 -7.42 2.69
CA ASN A 116 4.64 -7.87 1.41
C ASN A 116 3.70 -8.86 0.71
N VAL A 117 3.75 -8.89 -0.62
CA VAL A 117 3.07 -9.90 -1.45
C VAL A 117 4.05 -10.37 -2.50
N THR A 118 4.28 -11.68 -2.56
CA THR A 118 5.06 -12.37 -3.60
C THR A 118 4.20 -13.33 -4.42
N ASP A 119 2.91 -13.44 -4.06
CA ASP A 119 1.93 -14.24 -4.78
C ASP A 119 1.54 -13.55 -6.08
N VAL A 120 2.08 -14.06 -7.16
CA VAL A 120 1.96 -13.55 -8.53
C VAL A 120 0.49 -13.47 -8.98
N GLU A 121 -0.37 -14.40 -8.58
CA GLU A 121 -1.79 -14.39 -8.96
C GLU A 121 -2.52 -13.18 -8.35
N LYS A 122 -2.12 -12.79 -7.13
CA LYS A 122 -2.63 -11.56 -6.47
C LYS A 122 -2.08 -10.28 -7.09
N LEU A 123 -1.02 -10.38 -7.88
CA LEU A 123 -0.33 -9.28 -8.53
C LEU A 123 -0.47 -9.29 -10.07
N LYS A 124 -1.39 -10.11 -10.59
CA LYS A 124 -1.78 -10.13 -12.00
C LYS A 124 -3.02 -9.28 -12.24
N PHE A 125 -2.92 -8.32 -13.14
CA PHE A 125 -3.97 -7.35 -13.43
C PHE A 125 -4.39 -7.40 -14.89
N SER A 126 -5.69 -7.42 -15.12
CA SER A 126 -6.29 -7.12 -16.42
C SER A 126 -6.19 -5.60 -16.71
N PRO A 127 -6.27 -5.18 -17.97
CA PRO A 127 -6.30 -3.75 -18.33
C PRO A 127 -7.42 -3.01 -17.58
N ASN A 128 -7.11 -1.84 -17.02
CA ASN A 128 -8.02 -1.01 -16.21
C ASN A 128 -8.52 -1.65 -14.92
N GLU A 129 -7.98 -2.80 -14.51
CA GLU A 129 -8.35 -3.45 -13.26
C GLU A 129 -7.90 -2.64 -12.05
N GLN A 130 -8.76 -2.62 -11.03
CA GLN A 130 -8.46 -2.08 -9.71
C GLN A 130 -8.56 -3.19 -8.69
N ARG A 131 -7.60 -3.24 -7.75
CA ARG A 131 -7.57 -4.26 -6.70
C ARG A 131 -7.15 -3.65 -5.38
N ILE A 132 -7.74 -4.13 -4.29
CA ILE A 132 -7.34 -3.77 -2.93
C ILE A 132 -6.72 -5.01 -2.28
N LEU A 133 -5.48 -4.87 -1.85
CA LEU A 133 -4.77 -5.83 -1.03
C LEU A 133 -4.89 -5.41 0.43
N THR A 134 -5.30 -6.33 1.30
CA THR A 134 -5.52 -6.05 2.72
C THR A 134 -4.51 -6.84 3.55
N PHE A 135 -3.84 -6.13 4.46
CA PHE A 135 -2.86 -6.69 5.39
C PHE A 135 -3.38 -6.44 6.81
N ASN A 136 -3.37 -7.48 7.63
CA ASN A 136 -3.74 -7.40 9.05
C ASN A 136 -2.55 -7.85 9.87
N PHE A 137 -2.16 -7.06 10.85
CA PHE A 137 -1.09 -7.41 11.77
C PHE A 137 -1.27 -6.71 13.12
N THR A 138 -0.86 -7.38 14.18
CA THR A 138 -0.93 -6.84 15.54
C THR A 138 0.30 -5.97 15.83
N PRO A 139 0.14 -4.76 16.40
CA PRO A 139 1.28 -3.95 16.81
C PRO A 139 2.04 -4.58 17.98
N ARG A 140 3.32 -4.25 18.10
CA ARG A 140 4.12 -4.73 19.22
C ARG A 140 3.88 -3.92 20.49
N GLY A 141 3.97 -4.57 21.64
CA GLY A 141 3.77 -3.96 22.96
C GLY A 141 4.69 -2.79 23.28
N ASP A 142 5.93 -2.85 22.79
CA ASP A 142 6.95 -1.80 22.94
C ASP A 142 6.74 -0.57 22.05
N HIS A 143 5.74 -0.62 21.15
CA HIS A 143 5.37 0.47 20.27
C HIS A 143 4.12 1.24 20.72
N VAL A 144 3.61 0.97 21.92
CA VAL A 144 2.55 1.78 22.55
C VAL A 144 2.96 3.26 22.57
N GLN A 145 2.02 4.14 22.22
CA GLN A 145 2.19 5.58 22.05
C GLN A 145 3.12 6.01 20.91
N ARG A 146 3.53 5.09 20.02
CA ARG A 146 4.24 5.44 18.78
C ARG A 146 3.25 5.56 17.62
N THR A 147 3.64 6.39 16.64
CA THR A 147 2.95 6.49 15.36
C THR A 147 3.62 5.57 14.35
N LEU A 148 2.87 4.61 13.82
CA LEU A 148 3.27 3.83 12.66
C LEU A 148 2.95 4.63 11.40
N GLU A 149 3.93 4.81 10.53
CA GLU A 149 3.80 5.59 9.30
C GLU A 149 4.32 4.80 8.11
N ILE A 150 3.57 4.79 7.01
CA ILE A 150 4.02 4.26 5.72
C ILE A 150 4.97 5.28 5.09
N THR A 151 6.18 4.83 4.72
CA THR A 151 7.23 5.68 4.12
C THR A 151 7.28 5.54 2.60
N SER A 152 7.09 4.33 2.08
CA SER A 152 7.00 4.10 0.64
C SER A 152 6.32 2.78 0.31
N VAL A 153 5.93 2.63 -0.95
CA VAL A 153 5.44 1.38 -1.55
C VAL A 153 6.28 1.11 -2.78
N SER A 154 6.72 -0.12 -2.96
CA SER A 154 7.45 -0.60 -4.14
C SER A 154 6.66 -1.72 -4.81
N LEU A 155 6.46 -1.62 -6.12
CA LEU A 155 5.87 -2.68 -6.93
C LEU A 155 6.88 -3.09 -8.01
N ILE A 156 7.32 -4.34 -7.94
CA ILE A 156 8.41 -4.88 -8.75
C ILE A 156 7.84 -5.62 -9.96
N TYR A 157 8.31 -5.22 -11.13
CA TYR A 157 8.03 -5.88 -12.40
C TYR A 157 9.30 -6.54 -12.95
N GLY A 158 9.31 -7.87 -13.01
CA GLY A 158 10.47 -8.67 -13.36
C GLY A 158 11.15 -9.28 -12.14
N LYS A 159 11.97 -10.31 -12.38
CA LYS A 159 12.60 -11.09 -11.31
C LYS A 159 13.71 -10.30 -10.63
N ILE A 160 13.75 -10.34 -9.29
CA ILE A 160 14.70 -9.57 -8.47
C ILE A 160 16.18 -9.92 -8.74
N ASN A 161 16.46 -11.15 -9.20
CA ASN A 161 17.80 -11.63 -9.58
C ASN A 161 18.22 -11.25 -11.01
N GLN A 162 17.37 -10.48 -11.71
CA GLN A 162 17.55 -10.00 -13.07
C GLN A 162 17.31 -8.49 -13.11
N THR A 163 17.44 -7.89 -14.29
CA THR A 163 16.97 -6.53 -14.49
C THR A 163 15.46 -6.52 -14.28
N HIS A 164 15.01 -5.69 -13.36
CA HIS A 164 13.59 -5.50 -13.05
C HIS A 164 13.31 -4.01 -12.90
N ILE A 165 12.04 -3.65 -12.97
CA ILE A 165 11.57 -2.29 -12.75
C ILE A 165 10.95 -2.23 -11.36
N ASP A 166 11.42 -1.30 -10.52
CA ASP A 166 10.82 -1.01 -9.22
C ASP A 166 10.03 0.29 -9.33
N PHE A 167 8.70 0.16 -9.37
CA PHE A 167 7.79 1.30 -9.30
C PHE A 167 7.64 1.73 -7.85
N GLN A 168 8.26 2.85 -7.49
CA GLN A 168 8.26 3.33 -6.12
C GLN A 168 7.37 4.56 -5.95
N TRP A 169 6.45 4.47 -4.99
CA TRP A 169 5.69 5.61 -4.47
C TRP A 169 6.30 6.03 -3.13
N ARG A 170 6.88 7.22 -3.07
CA ARG A 170 7.51 7.73 -1.85
C ARG A 170 6.62 8.76 -1.18
N THR A 171 6.50 8.69 0.14
CA THR A 171 5.86 9.75 0.91
C THR A 171 6.88 10.88 1.08
N SER A 172 6.98 11.77 0.11
CA SER A 172 7.82 12.96 0.27
C SER A 172 7.26 13.86 1.38
N LEU A 173 8.15 14.61 2.04
CA LEU A 173 7.83 15.66 3.04
C LEU A 173 7.07 16.86 2.45
N GLN A 174 6.76 16.84 1.14
CA GLN A 174 5.97 17.88 0.48
C GLN A 174 4.57 17.35 0.15
N PRO A 175 3.54 18.22 0.20
CA PRO A 175 2.15 17.84 -0.06
C PRO A 175 2.00 17.43 -1.52
N ASN A 176 2.17 16.14 -1.77
CA ASN A 176 2.00 15.54 -3.07
C ASN A 176 0.46 15.42 -3.33
N PRO A 177 -0.07 15.84 -4.49
CA PRO A 177 -1.52 15.86 -4.73
C PRO A 177 -2.14 14.46 -4.84
N SER A 178 -1.35 13.41 -5.10
CA SER A 178 -1.78 11.99 -5.01
C SER A 178 -2.08 11.56 -3.54
N PHE A 179 -1.85 12.47 -2.61
CA PHE A 179 -1.46 12.19 -1.23
C PHE A 179 -2.01 13.24 -0.24
N GLN A 180 -2.99 14.05 -0.62
CA GLN A 180 -3.69 14.97 0.28
C GLN A 180 -4.73 14.21 1.12
N GLN A 181 -4.80 14.47 2.42
CA GLN A 181 -5.84 13.89 3.29
C GLN A 181 -7.22 14.34 2.79
N GLY A 182 -7.95 13.45 2.11
CA GLY A 182 -9.32 13.69 1.70
C GLY A 182 -10.29 13.53 2.89
N PRO A 183 -11.46 14.18 2.85
CA PRO A 183 -12.47 14.05 3.91
C PRO A 183 -12.91 12.60 4.07
N LEU A 184 -12.82 12.09 5.30
CA LEU A 184 -13.27 10.75 5.70
C LEU A 184 -14.80 10.68 5.55
N THR A 185 -15.29 10.07 4.47
CA THR A 185 -16.68 9.61 4.40
C THR A 185 -16.70 8.10 4.59
N PRO A 186 -17.21 7.58 5.73
CA PRO A 186 -17.07 6.18 6.12
C PRO A 186 -18.12 5.25 5.48
N LYS A 187 -18.85 5.68 4.44
CA LYS A 187 -19.94 4.90 3.87
C LYS A 187 -19.88 4.97 2.35
N TRP A 188 -19.74 3.79 1.73
CA TRP A 188 -19.90 3.48 0.28
C TRP A 188 -18.60 3.26 -0.51
N GLN A 189 -17.65 2.50 0.04
CA GLN A 189 -16.42 2.17 -0.71
C GLN A 189 -16.61 1.08 -1.78
N ILE A 190 -17.73 0.35 -1.75
CA ILE A 190 -18.09 -0.64 -2.77
C ILE A 190 -19.61 -0.53 -3.01
N LYS A 191 -20.03 0.28 -3.99
CA LYS A 191 -21.37 0.11 -4.59
C LYS A 191 -21.21 -0.87 -5.75
N ALA A 192 -21.87 -2.02 -5.66
CA ALA A 192 -21.96 -3.01 -6.75
C ALA A 192 -20.61 -3.51 -7.31
N GLY A 193 -19.60 -3.74 -6.45
CA GLY A 193 -18.32 -4.34 -6.85
C GLY A 193 -17.30 -3.39 -7.47
N HIS A 194 -17.60 -2.09 -7.58
CA HIS A 194 -16.66 -1.10 -8.10
C HIS A 194 -15.98 -0.29 -6.99
N ILE A 195 -14.64 -0.19 -7.07
CA ILE A 195 -13.82 0.66 -6.21
C ILE A 195 -14.00 2.11 -6.68
N LEU A 196 -14.51 2.97 -5.80
CA LEU A 196 -14.56 4.42 -6.06
C LEU A 196 -13.19 5.03 -5.75
N TRP A 197 -12.29 4.97 -6.73
CA TRP A 197 -10.89 5.40 -6.59
C TRP A 197 -10.74 6.79 -5.94
N GLU A 198 -11.57 7.75 -6.32
CA GLU A 198 -11.55 9.13 -5.78
C GLU A 198 -11.99 9.23 -4.31
N ASN A 199 -12.75 8.26 -3.82
CA ASN A 199 -13.26 8.24 -2.44
C ASN A 199 -12.36 7.41 -1.50
N LEU A 200 -11.25 6.86 -1.99
CA LEU A 200 -10.32 6.12 -1.16
C LEU A 200 -9.64 7.09 -0.17
N PRO A 201 -9.65 6.77 1.13
CA PRO A 201 -9.08 7.63 2.16
C PRO A 201 -7.56 7.67 2.01
N ILE A 202 -6.97 8.76 2.46
CA ILE A 202 -5.52 8.93 2.46
C ILE A 202 -5.09 9.05 3.92
N ARG A 203 -4.84 7.91 4.56
CA ARG A 203 -4.41 7.80 5.95
C ARG A 203 -3.10 7.03 6.05
N ARG A 204 -1.96 7.73 6.06
CA ARG A 204 -0.63 7.09 6.07
C ARG A 204 -0.06 6.80 7.44
N LYS A 205 -0.73 7.28 8.48
CA LYS A 205 -0.29 7.17 9.86
C LYS A 205 -1.39 6.54 10.69
N THR A 206 -1.00 5.72 11.64
CA THR A 206 -1.90 5.22 12.68
C THR A 206 -1.15 5.22 14.00
N ASN A 207 -1.83 5.61 15.08
CA ASN A 207 -1.26 5.66 16.41
C ASN A 207 -1.52 4.35 17.14
N VAL A 208 -0.48 3.72 17.67
CA VAL A 208 -0.65 2.58 18.56
C VAL A 208 -0.95 3.13 19.94
N ILE A 209 -2.14 2.84 20.47
CA ILE A 209 -2.59 3.33 21.77
C ILE A 209 -2.65 2.18 22.79
N MET A 210 -2.62 2.55 24.06
CA MET A 210 -2.88 1.59 25.13
C MET A 210 -4.32 1.08 25.01
N ARG A 211 -4.56 -0.16 25.46
CA ARG A 211 -5.92 -0.69 25.61
C ARG A 211 -6.72 0.14 26.58
N ALA A 212 -8.00 0.31 26.26
CA ALA A 212 -8.95 0.85 27.21
C ALA A 212 -9.05 -0.13 28.37
N ALA A 213 -8.98 0.37 29.60
CA ALA A 213 -9.18 -0.47 30.77
C ALA A 213 -10.66 -0.85 30.85
N GLU A 214 -10.99 -2.12 30.64
CA GLU A 214 -12.33 -2.65 30.87
C GLU A 214 -12.51 -2.96 32.36
N VAL A 215 -12.57 -1.91 33.18
CA VAL A 215 -12.70 -2.05 34.63
C VAL A 215 -14.01 -1.40 35.08
N GLN A 216 -14.82 -2.16 35.81
CA GLN A 216 -15.98 -1.63 36.50
C GLN A 216 -15.60 -1.32 37.95
N LEU A 217 -15.79 -0.05 38.33
CA LEU A 217 -15.58 0.42 39.69
C LEU A 217 -16.93 0.74 40.33
N THR A 218 -17.25 0.05 41.43
CA THR A 218 -18.47 0.30 42.21
C THR A 218 -18.07 0.75 43.60
N VAL A 219 -18.55 1.91 44.02
CA VAL A 219 -18.32 2.44 45.36
C VAL A 219 -19.55 2.16 46.20
N GLU A 220 -19.39 1.36 47.25
CA GLU A 220 -20.44 1.06 48.22
C GLU A 220 -20.14 1.83 49.51
N HIS A 221 -21.12 2.59 49.97
CA HIS A 221 -21.04 3.36 51.20
C HIS A 221 -22.42 3.48 51.84
N GLN A 222 -22.47 3.70 53.15
CA GLN A 222 -23.72 3.81 53.91
C GLN A 222 -23.94 5.26 54.36
N LEU A 223 -25.12 5.81 54.05
CA LEU A 223 -25.58 7.13 54.53
C LEU A 223 -26.50 6.92 55.75
N PRO A 224 -26.61 7.87 56.70
CA PRO A 224 -26.03 9.23 56.74
C PRO A 224 -24.61 9.28 57.33
N VAL A 225 -23.83 10.31 56.96
CA VAL A 225 -22.46 10.52 57.44
C VAL A 225 -22.43 11.68 58.43
N LEU A 226 -21.91 11.44 59.63
CA LEU A 226 -21.74 12.47 60.66
C LEU A 226 -20.38 13.17 60.52
N LEU A 227 -20.35 14.47 60.81
CA LEU A 227 -19.12 15.25 60.86
C LEU A 227 -18.24 14.73 62.00
N TYR A 228 -16.94 14.57 61.74
CA TYR A 228 -15.90 14.11 62.69
C TYR A 228 -15.87 12.61 63.00
N GLU A 229 -16.51 11.76 62.19
CA GLU A 229 -16.40 10.29 62.31
C GLU A 229 -15.57 9.65 61.20
N SER A 230 -15.00 8.48 61.49
CA SER A 230 -14.30 7.67 60.50
C SER A 230 -15.30 7.05 59.54
N TYR A 231 -15.25 7.44 58.27
CA TYR A 231 -16.20 7.01 57.24
C TYR A 231 -15.65 5.84 56.42
N SER A 232 -16.34 4.70 56.47
CA SER A 232 -15.90 3.49 55.77
C SER A 232 -16.51 3.42 54.37
N ILE A 233 -15.64 3.34 53.36
CA ILE A 233 -16.02 3.16 51.95
C ILE A 233 -15.49 1.80 51.49
N LYS A 234 -16.34 1.03 50.79
CA LYS A 234 -15.91 -0.18 50.08
C LYS A 234 -15.82 0.12 48.60
N ILE A 235 -14.65 -0.11 48.02
CA ILE A 235 -14.41 0.03 46.59
C ILE A 235 -14.34 -1.38 46.01
N HIS A 236 -15.32 -1.70 45.16
CA HIS A 236 -15.33 -2.94 44.39
C HIS A 236 -14.73 -2.66 43.02
N ILE A 237 -13.61 -3.32 42.73
CA ILE A 237 -12.93 -3.24 41.44
C ILE A 237 -13.13 -4.58 40.75
N LYS A 238 -13.80 -4.56 39.59
CA LYS A 238 -13.99 -5.75 38.76
C LYS A 238 -13.28 -5.54 37.43
N ASN A 239 -12.35 -6.42 37.09
CA ASN A 239 -11.86 -6.55 35.72
C ASN A 239 -12.97 -7.20 34.90
N CYS A 240 -13.36 -6.57 33.80
CA CYS A 240 -14.43 -6.99 32.90
C CYS A 240 -13.92 -7.64 31.61
N GLU A 241 -12.60 -7.89 31.51
CA GLU A 241 -12.01 -8.81 30.53
C GLU A 241 -12.62 -10.22 30.58
#